data_AF-A0A956RC99-F1
#
_entry.id   AF-A0A956RC99-F1
#
_cell.length_a   1.000
_cell.length_b   1.000
_cell.length_c   1.000
_cell.angle_alpha   90.00
_cell.angle_beta   90.00
_cell.angle_gamma   90.00
#
_symmetry.space_group_name_H-M   'P 1'
#
loop_
_entity.id
_entity.type
_entity.pdbx_description
1 polymer ?
#
loop_
_entity_poly.entity_id
_entity_poly.type
_entity_poly.pdbx_seq_one_letter_code
_entity_poly.pdbx_strand_id
1 'polypeptide(L)'
;DARRRAERTRALGPLRKRVQELEASIEALESRQRQHNLALADPALYDDPKRRDALLTEYQADSARLGELTDAWELAQAELEQAQAELPE
;
A
#
# COMPACT_ATOMS: atom_id res chain seq x y z
N ASP A 1 16.24 14.65 26.98
CA ASP A 1 15.32 14.33 28.10
C ASP A 1 14.38 13.18 27.79
N ALA A 2 13.96 12.41 28.81
CA ALA A 2 12.97 11.33 28.66
C ALA A 2 11.58 11.85 28.25
N ARG A 3 11.19 13.04 28.72
CA ARG A 3 9.89 13.67 28.42
C ARG A 3 9.76 14.05 26.94
N ARG A 4 10.76 14.71 26.35
CA ARG A 4 10.81 15.04 24.92
C ARG A 4 10.70 13.80 24.03
N ARG A 5 11.41 12.72 24.39
CA ARG A 5 11.31 11.43 23.69
C ARG A 5 9.92 10.82 23.79
N ALA A 6 9.27 10.88 24.96
CA ALA A 6 7.92 10.36 25.14
C ALA A 6 6.87 11.15 24.32
N GLU A 7 6.97 12.48 24.31
CA GLU A 7 6.11 13.37 23.51
C GLU A 7 6.27 13.08 22.01
N ARG A 8 7.52 12.91 21.54
CA ARG A 8 7.83 12.55 20.16
C ARG A 8 7.29 11.16 19.78
N THR A 9 7.46 10.15 20.61
CA THR A 9 6.89 8.81 20.37
C THR A 9 5.37 8.85 20.31
N ARG A 10 4.72 9.64 21.19
CA ARG A 10 3.26 9.78 21.20
C ARG A 10 2.74 10.44 19.93
N ALA A 11 3.44 11.45 19.42
CA ALA A 11 3.05 12.16 18.19
C ALA A 11 3.33 11.34 16.93
N LEU A 12 4.52 10.74 16.82
CA LEU A 12 4.96 10.04 15.60
C LEU A 12 4.49 8.58 15.52
N GLY A 13 4.19 7.95 16.66
CA GLY A 13 3.83 6.54 16.74
C GLY A 13 2.63 6.17 15.85
N PRO A 14 1.49 6.89 15.95
CA PRO A 14 0.33 6.64 15.09
C PRO A 14 0.62 6.82 13.60
N LEU A 15 1.36 7.87 13.22
CA LEU A 15 1.71 8.15 11.82
C LEU A 15 2.61 7.06 11.24
N ARG A 16 3.66 6.64 11.97
CA ARG A 16 4.52 5.51 11.59
C ARG A 16 3.74 4.23 11.42
N LYS A 17 2.83 3.93 12.36
CA LYS A 17 1.97 2.75 12.26
C LYS A 17 1.10 2.81 11.01
N ARG A 18 0.53 3.98 10.69
CA ARG A 18 -0.28 4.17 9.49
C ARG A 18 0.52 3.92 8.21
N VAL A 19 1.72 4.47 8.12
CA VAL A 19 2.64 4.24 7.00
C VAL A 19 2.95 2.74 6.85
N GLN A 20 3.33 2.07 7.93
CA GLN A 20 3.63 0.63 7.92
C GLN A 20 2.43 -0.24 7.49
N GLU A 21 1.22 0.10 7.92
CA GLU A 21 0.01 -0.61 7.52
C GLU A 21 -0.30 -0.42 6.02
N LEU A 22 -0.08 0.78 5.50
CA LEU A 22 -0.24 1.07 4.06
C LEU A 22 0.82 0.33 3.24
N GLU A 23 2.08 0.34 3.66
CA GLU A 23 3.17 -0.41 3.01
C GLU A 23 2.87 -1.92 2.96
N ALA A 24 2.43 -2.51 4.07
CA ALA A 24 2.05 -3.92 4.11
C ALA A 24 0.86 -4.23 3.19
N SER A 25 -0.11 -3.31 3.08
CA SER A 25 -1.26 -3.46 2.19
C SER A 25 -0.86 -3.37 0.72
N ILE A 26 0.03 -2.44 0.39
CA ILE A 26 0.62 -2.26 -0.95
C ILE A 26 1.38 -3.52 -1.34
N GLU A 27 2.29 -4.02 -0.49
CA GLU A 27 3.09 -5.22 -0.77
C GLU A 27 2.22 -6.46 -1.05
N ALA A 28 1.18 -6.66 -0.23
CA ALA A 28 0.23 -7.76 -0.42
C ALA A 28 -0.51 -7.65 -1.76
N LEU A 29 -0.91 -6.44 -2.16
CA LEU A 29 -1.62 -6.18 -3.40
C LEU A 29 -0.72 -6.32 -4.63
N GLU A 30 0.51 -5.84 -4.57
CA GLU A 30 1.51 -6.04 -5.61
C GLU A 30 1.83 -7.53 -5.80
N SER A 31 1.88 -8.30 -4.70
CA SER A 31 2.06 -9.75 -4.78
C SER A 31 0.91 -10.43 -5.52
N ARG A 32 -0.34 -10.04 -5.23
CA ARG A 32 -1.52 -10.53 -5.94
C ARG A 32 -1.50 -10.12 -7.41
N GLN A 33 -1.15 -8.87 -7.71
CA GLN A 33 -1.05 -8.37 -9.09
C GLN A 33 0.01 -9.14 -9.89
N ARG A 34 1.16 -9.50 -9.28
CA ARG A 34 2.16 -10.38 -9.90
C ARG A 34 1.59 -11.76 -10.23
N GLN A 35 0.81 -12.35 -9.34
CA GLN A 35 0.14 -13.64 -9.59
C GLN A 35 -0.86 -13.55 -10.74
N HIS A 36 -1.68 -12.50 -10.77
CA HIS A 36 -2.60 -12.24 -11.87
C HIS A 36 -1.88 -12.04 -13.20
N ASN A 37 -0.79 -11.26 -13.23
CA ASN A 37 0.04 -11.09 -14.43
C ASN A 37 0.59 -12.42 -14.96
N LEU A 38 1.09 -13.28 -14.08
CA LEU A 38 1.59 -14.61 -14.47
C LEU A 38 0.48 -15.47 -15.08
N ALA A 39 -0.72 -15.44 -14.49
CA ALA A 39 -1.87 -16.18 -15.02
C ALA A 39 -2.40 -15.59 -16.34
N LEU A 40 -2.40 -14.26 -16.50
CA LEU A 40 -2.78 -13.58 -17.75
C LEU A 40 -1.80 -13.84 -18.90
N ALA A 41 -0.55 -14.18 -18.58
CA ALA A 41 0.47 -14.56 -19.55
C ALA A 41 0.33 -16.00 -20.06
N ASP A 42 -0.50 -16.85 -19.43
CA ASP A 42 -0.76 -18.22 -19.87
C ASP A 42 -1.77 -18.25 -21.04
N PRO A 43 -1.39 -18.71 -22.25
CA PRO A 43 -2.30 -18.83 -23.37
C PRO A 43 -3.51 -19.74 -23.11
N ALA A 44 -3.36 -20.76 -22.25
CA ALA A 44 -4.45 -21.69 -21.92
C ALA A 44 -5.60 -21.02 -21.14
N LEU A 45 -5.35 -19.86 -20.50
CA LEU A 45 -6.41 -19.07 -19.87
C LEU A 45 -7.48 -18.63 -20.88
N TYR A 46 -7.09 -18.40 -22.13
CA TYR A 46 -7.96 -17.84 -23.15
C TYR A 46 -8.95 -18.86 -23.73
N ASP A 47 -8.78 -20.14 -23.41
CA ASP A 47 -9.75 -21.20 -23.72
C ASP A 47 -11.00 -21.14 -22.81
N ASP A 48 -10.93 -20.40 -21.69
CA ASP A 48 -12.06 -20.13 -20.81
C ASP A 48 -12.29 -18.62 -20.67
N PRO A 49 -13.15 -18.03 -21.53
CA PRO A 49 -13.46 -16.60 -21.49
C PRO A 49 -14.00 -16.13 -20.15
N LYS A 50 -14.77 -16.96 -19.42
CA LYS A 50 -15.33 -16.56 -18.12
C LYS A 50 -14.22 -16.39 -17.09
N ARG A 51 -13.29 -17.35 -17.04
CA ARG A 51 -12.15 -17.31 -16.14
C ARG A 51 -11.21 -16.16 -16.49
N ARG A 52 -10.95 -15.93 -17.78
CA ARG A 52 -10.18 -14.77 -18.27
C ARG A 52 -10.80 -13.45 -17.83
N ASP A 53 -12.09 -13.26 -18.06
CA ASP A 53 -12.78 -11.99 -17.78
C ASP A 53 -12.85 -11.70 -16.27
N ALA A 54 -13.02 -12.73 -15.44
CA ALA A 54 -12.92 -12.61 -14.00
C ALA A 54 -11.51 -12.14 -13.57
N LEU A 55 -10.46 -12.79 -14.09
CA LEU A 55 -9.07 -12.43 -13.77
C LEU A 55 -8.70 -11.01 -14.22
N LEU A 56 -9.17 -10.59 -15.40
CA LEU A 56 -8.97 -9.22 -15.89
C LEU A 56 -9.68 -8.20 -15.00
N THR A 57 -10.89 -8.51 -14.55
CA THR A 57 -11.65 -7.63 -13.64
C THR A 57 -10.94 -7.50 -12.30
N GLU A 58 -10.48 -8.62 -11.71
CA GLU A 58 -9.71 -8.63 -10.47
C GLU A 58 -8.40 -7.86 -10.61
N TYR A 59 -7.67 -8.07 -11.71
CA TYR A 59 -6.44 -7.34 -12.00
C TYR A 59 -6.64 -5.82 -12.11
N GLN A 60 -7.71 -5.38 -12.78
CA GLN A 60 -8.04 -3.95 -12.90
C GLN A 60 -8.43 -3.35 -11.55
N ALA A 61 -9.22 -4.07 -10.75
CA ALA A 61 -9.57 -3.66 -9.39
C ALA A 61 -8.32 -3.54 -8.50
N ASP A 62 -7.39 -4.48 -8.61
CA ASP A 62 -6.11 -4.44 -7.89
C ASP A 62 -5.28 -3.23 -8.31
N SER A 63 -5.21 -2.94 -9.60
CA SER A 63 -4.46 -1.77 -10.11
C SER A 63 -5.06 -0.45 -9.61
N ALA A 64 -6.39 -0.32 -9.62
CA ALA A 64 -7.06 0.87 -9.09
C ALA A 64 -6.79 1.02 -7.58
N ARG A 65 -6.92 -0.07 -6.84
CA ARG A 65 -6.71 -0.07 -5.39
C ARG A 65 -5.24 0.21 -5.02
N LEU A 66 -4.29 -0.25 -5.82
CA LEU A 66 -2.88 0.05 -5.62
C LEU A 66 -2.62 1.55 -5.74
N GLY A 67 -3.18 2.20 -6.76
CA GLY A 67 -3.10 3.67 -6.90
C GLY A 67 -3.65 4.41 -5.69
N GLU A 68 -4.86 4.06 -5.23
CA GLU A 68 -5.46 4.66 -4.03
C GLU A 68 -4.60 4.49 -2.77
N LEU A 69 -4.00 3.30 -2.60
CA LEU A 69 -3.15 3.01 -1.44
C LEU A 69 -1.81 3.75 -1.52
N THR A 70 -1.23 3.87 -2.71
CA THR A 70 -0.02 4.66 -2.95
C THR A 70 -0.27 6.13 -2.66
N ASP A 71 -1.35 6.72 -3.17
CA ASP A 71 -1.71 8.12 -2.89
C ASP A 71 -1.90 8.35 -1.37
N ALA A 72 -2.57 7.40 -0.69
CA ALA A 72 -2.75 7.46 0.75
C ALA A 72 -1.43 7.31 1.53
N TRP A 73 -0.49 6.50 1.04
CA TRP A 73 0.83 6.34 1.62
C TRP A 73 1.67 7.60 1.45
N GLU A 74 1.64 8.23 0.26
CA GLU A 74 2.35 9.49 0.01
C GLU A 74 1.89 10.59 0.98
N LEU A 75 0.57 10.71 1.16
CA LEU A 75 0.01 11.66 2.14
C LEU A 75 0.45 11.34 3.57
N ALA A 76 0.36 10.07 3.99
CA ALA A 76 0.75 9.68 5.34
C ALA A 76 2.26 9.86 5.60
N GLN A 77 3.09 9.67 4.58
CA GLN A 77 4.52 9.95 4.63
C GLN A 77 4.79 11.46 4.76
N ALA A 78 4.12 12.30 3.97
CA ALA A 78 4.26 13.75 4.08
C ALA A 78 3.83 14.26 5.47
N GLU A 79 2.74 13.73 6.03
CA GLU A 79 2.29 14.04 7.39
C GLU A 79 3.33 13.62 8.44
N LEU A 80 3.92 12.43 8.27
CA LEU A 80 4.98 11.94 9.17
C LEU A 80 6.22 12.83 9.11
N GLU A 81 6.67 13.20 7.92
CA GLU A 81 7.82 14.07 7.69
C GLU A 81 7.61 15.46 8.29
N GLN A 82 6.43 16.05 8.08
CA GLN A 82 6.06 17.33 8.69
C GLN A 82 6.09 17.24 10.22
N ALA A 83 5.43 16.23 10.80
CA ALA A 83 5.42 16.04 12.25
C ALA A 83 6.84 15.80 12.81
N GLN A 84 7.72 15.14 12.04
CA GLN A 84 9.12 14.96 12.41
C GLN A 84 9.90 16.28 12.42
N ALA A 85 9.62 17.19 11.49
CA ALA A 85 10.27 18.50 11.38
C ALA A 85 9.82 19.49 12.47
N GLU A 86 8.56 19.41 12.91
CA GLU A 86 8.01 20.28 13.96
C GLU A 86 8.47 19.89 15.38
N LEU A 87 8.99 18.68 15.56
CA LEU A 87 9.41 18.17 16.87
C LEU A 87 10.94 18.31 17.05
N PRO A 88 11.42 19.00 18.10
CA PRO A 88 12.84 19.12 18.39
C PRO A 88 13.46 17.76 18.76
N GLU A 89 14.77 17.61 18.51
CA GLU A 89 15.56 16.41 18.88
C GLU A 89 15.56 16.10 20.39
#